data_AF-Q6AIB4-F1
#
_entry.id   AF-Q6AIB4-F1
#
_cell.length_a   1.000
_cell.length_b   1.000
_cell.length_c   1.000
_cell.angle_alpha   90.00
_cell.angle_beta   90.00
_cell.angle_gamma   90.00
#
_symmetry.space_group_name_H-M   'P 1'
#
loop_
_entity.id
_entity.type
_entity.pdbx_description
1 polymer ?
#
loop_
_entity_poly.entity_id
_entity_poly.type
_entity_poly.pdbx_seq_one_letter_code
_entity_poly.pdbx_strand_id
1 'polypeptide(L)'
;MGKRSYRFSTICCSQSELLSTPSTDYARRNSRLGEIQTSLSRSSHTTEVRISIQLSHSTGELQVRNLALYRVQLNPVYRVVRWICFGLWTLLIVSLLVSAVVANGFDKKWFAPLVLVTLTIIIGTTMPVTLKNEARAEIISHAKTFKTQVLDHIPHDTPNVFVQLTSLEIFKLDITKIAHFILFGILGGLLHFLRGRTLLLLTLLDISIVSSGTELMQLFIDGRSALVGDVLIDLAGASCVILMLFISQHIMGIFANNLKQS
;
A
#
# COMPACT_ATOMS: atom_id res chain seq x y z
N MET A 1 -16.43 -32.89 39.69
CA MET A 1 -16.56 -32.20 38.39
C MET A 1 -15.44 -31.18 38.26
N GLY A 2 -14.47 -31.42 37.37
CA GLY A 2 -13.28 -30.58 37.25
C GLY A 2 -13.57 -29.24 36.56
N LYS A 3 -13.14 -28.14 37.18
CA LYS A 3 -13.11 -26.82 36.55
C LYS A 3 -12.06 -26.82 35.45
N ARG A 4 -12.49 -26.75 34.19
CA ARG A 4 -11.58 -26.49 33.07
C ARG A 4 -11.44 -24.97 32.90
N SER A 5 -10.20 -24.51 32.99
CA SER A 5 -9.79 -23.16 32.64
C SER A 5 -9.57 -23.11 31.13
N TYR A 6 -10.22 -22.17 30.44
CA TYR A 6 -10.03 -21.96 29.01
C TYR A 6 -9.40 -20.58 28.78
N ARG A 7 -8.38 -20.54 27.93
CA ARG A 7 -7.66 -19.33 27.52
C ARG A 7 -8.45 -18.65 26.39
N PHE A 8 -8.76 -17.37 26.56
CA PHE A 8 -9.55 -16.59 25.60
C PHE A 8 -8.63 -15.88 24.61
N SER A 9 -9.01 -15.87 23.33
CA SER A 9 -8.48 -14.94 22.33
C SER A 9 -9.60 -13.97 21.95
N THR A 10 -9.51 -12.74 22.46
CA THR A 10 -10.45 -11.64 22.18
C THR A 10 -10.14 -11.07 20.80
N ILE A 11 -11.11 -11.07 19.89
CA ILE A 11 -11.07 -10.20 18.70
C ILE A 11 -11.85 -8.94 19.06
N CYS A 12 -11.13 -7.91 19.51
CA CYS A 12 -11.69 -6.56 19.64
C CYS A 12 -11.77 -5.93 18.25
N CYS A 13 -12.98 -5.66 17.75
CA CYS A 13 -13.14 -4.59 16.77
C CYS A 13 -12.93 -3.26 17.51
N SER A 14 -11.69 -2.79 17.58
CA SER A 14 -11.40 -1.42 17.97
C SER A 14 -11.71 -0.53 16.77
N GLN A 15 -12.84 0.18 16.85
CA GLN A 15 -13.14 1.27 15.94
C GLN A 15 -12.31 2.48 16.40
N SER A 16 -11.02 2.50 16.07
CA SER A 16 -10.14 3.62 16.35
C SER A 16 -10.21 4.65 15.21
N GLU A 17 -11.34 5.35 15.08
CA GLU A 17 -11.45 6.57 14.28
C GLU A 17 -12.70 7.37 14.67
N LEU A 18 -12.64 8.00 15.84
CA LEU A 18 -13.49 9.13 16.24
C LEU A 18 -12.86 9.82 17.46
N LEU A 19 -11.63 10.33 17.27
CA LEU A 19 -11.03 11.29 18.21
C LEU A 19 -11.41 12.71 17.77
N SER A 20 -12.63 13.10 18.10
CA SER A 20 -12.97 14.49 18.38
C SER A 20 -13.76 14.47 19.68
N THR A 21 -13.15 14.99 20.74
CA THR A 21 -13.73 15.13 22.08
C THR A 21 -15.16 15.66 22.04
N PRO A 22 -16.18 14.90 22.48
CA PRO A 22 -17.48 15.47 22.77
C PRO A 22 -17.51 15.91 24.23
N SER A 23 -17.83 17.16 24.44
CA SER A 23 -18.30 17.67 25.72
C SER A 23 -19.45 16.80 26.24
N THR A 24 -19.49 16.61 27.56
CA THR A 24 -20.36 15.72 28.33
C THR A 24 -21.87 15.97 28.23
N ASP A 25 -22.32 16.89 27.36
CA ASP A 25 -23.73 17.26 27.22
C ASP A 25 -24.42 16.80 25.91
N TYR A 26 -23.68 16.23 24.95
CA TYR A 26 -24.27 15.83 23.66
C TYR A 26 -24.76 14.37 23.58
N ALA A 27 -24.49 13.56 24.60
CA ALA A 27 -24.79 12.12 24.59
C ALA A 27 -26.29 11.77 24.76
N ARG A 28 -27.18 12.74 25.01
CA ARG A 28 -28.58 12.47 25.36
C ARG A 28 -29.58 12.54 24.18
N ARG A 29 -29.18 12.94 22.96
CA ARG A 29 -30.19 13.34 21.95
C ARG A 29 -30.06 12.82 20.51
N ASN A 30 -29.26 11.80 20.22
CA ASN A 30 -29.29 11.17 18.89
C ASN A 30 -28.93 9.68 18.93
N SER A 31 -29.83 8.85 19.46
CA SER A 31 -29.83 7.40 19.26
C SER A 31 -30.40 7.05 17.89
N ARG A 32 -29.79 7.53 16.80
CA ARG A 32 -30.00 6.88 15.50
C ARG A 32 -29.23 5.57 15.55
N LEU A 33 -29.98 4.47 15.67
CA LEU A 33 -29.50 3.10 15.52
C LEU A 33 -28.72 2.99 14.20
N GLY A 34 -27.39 3.04 14.28
CA GLY A 34 -26.52 2.71 13.17
C GLY A 34 -26.53 1.19 12.99
N GLU A 35 -26.88 0.72 11.81
CA GLU A 35 -26.66 -0.66 11.43
C GLU A 35 -25.14 -0.87 11.24
N ILE A 36 -24.52 -1.64 12.13
CA ILE A 36 -23.09 -1.96 12.03
C ILE A 36 -22.98 -3.30 11.30
N GLN A 37 -22.64 -3.26 10.02
CA GLN A 37 -22.30 -4.46 9.26
C GLN A 37 -20.80 -4.74 9.37
N THR A 38 -20.44 -5.90 9.92
CA THR A 38 -19.04 -6.34 10.02
C THR A 38 -18.90 -7.69 9.35
N SER A 39 -17.93 -7.84 8.44
CA SER A 39 -17.60 -9.13 7.84
C SER A 39 -16.54 -9.84 8.69
N LEU A 40 -16.76 -11.14 8.95
CA LEU A 40 -15.84 -11.99 9.69
C LEU A 40 -15.32 -13.08 8.75
N SER A 41 -14.01 -13.12 8.52
CA SER A 41 -13.38 -14.23 7.79
C SER A 41 -12.86 -15.26 8.79
N ARG A 42 -13.18 -16.54 8.56
CA ARG A 42 -12.78 -17.66 9.44
C ARG A 42 -11.46 -18.26 8.95
N SER A 43 -10.47 -18.37 9.84
CA SER A 43 -9.23 -19.10 9.58
C SER A 43 -9.49 -20.62 9.53
N SER A 44 -8.70 -21.34 8.72
CA SER A 44 -8.79 -22.80 8.53
C SER A 44 -8.63 -23.60 9.84
N HIS A 45 -7.97 -23.02 10.84
CA HIS A 45 -7.69 -23.65 12.14
C HIS A 45 -8.71 -23.30 13.24
N THR A 46 -9.73 -22.50 12.95
CA THR A 46 -10.71 -22.07 13.96
C THR A 46 -11.84 -23.08 14.08
N THR A 47 -11.97 -23.72 15.25
CA THR A 47 -13.02 -24.69 15.58
C THR A 47 -14.33 -24.04 16.04
N GLU A 48 -14.25 -22.87 16.66
CA GLU A 48 -15.40 -22.13 17.20
C GLU A 48 -15.22 -20.63 16.95
N VAL A 49 -16.25 -19.95 16.43
CA VAL A 49 -16.29 -18.49 16.32
C VAL A 49 -17.17 -17.97 17.46
N ARG A 50 -16.60 -17.20 18.37
CA ARG A 50 -17.32 -16.57 19.48
C ARG A 50 -17.44 -15.07 19.22
N ILE A 51 -18.67 -14.58 19.15
CA ILE A 51 -18.97 -13.15 19.04
C ILE A 51 -19.25 -12.63 20.45
N SER A 52 -18.42 -11.72 20.95
CA SER A 52 -18.59 -11.07 22.24
C SER A 52 -18.83 -9.58 22.05
N ILE A 53 -19.90 -9.07 22.65
CA ILE A 53 -20.20 -7.63 22.68
C ILE A 53 -20.04 -7.17 24.13
N GLN A 54 -19.16 -6.19 24.35
CA GLN A 54 -18.83 -5.70 25.70
C GLN A 54 -18.64 -4.19 25.70
N LEU A 55 -18.98 -3.55 26.82
CA LEU A 55 -18.58 -2.17 27.11
C LEU A 55 -17.13 -2.20 27.63
N SER A 56 -16.18 -1.74 26.81
CA SER A 56 -14.79 -1.60 27.25
C SER A 56 -14.56 -0.21 27.84
N HIS A 57 -14.01 -0.14 29.05
CA HIS A 57 -13.63 1.12 29.73
C HIS A 57 -14.78 2.11 29.95
N SER A 58 -16.03 1.65 30.07
CA SER A 58 -17.19 2.51 30.34
C SER A 58 -18.21 1.78 31.21
N THR A 59 -18.93 2.53 32.04
CA THR A 59 -20.06 2.04 32.84
C THR A 59 -21.38 2.48 32.19
N GLY A 60 -22.39 1.61 32.17
CA GLY A 60 -23.68 1.90 31.55
C GLY A 60 -24.45 0.63 31.14
N GLU A 61 -25.56 0.83 30.45
CA GLU A 61 -26.39 -0.26 29.90
C GLU A 61 -26.20 -0.32 28.37
N LEU A 62 -25.86 -1.51 27.85
CA LEU A 62 -25.75 -1.77 26.42
C LEU A 62 -26.91 -2.67 25.96
N GLN A 63 -27.83 -2.10 25.19
CA GLN A 63 -28.91 -2.86 24.56
C GLN A 63 -28.54 -3.21 23.12
N VAL A 64 -28.32 -4.50 22.86
CA VAL A 64 -28.15 -5.02 21.50
C VAL A 64 -29.48 -5.63 21.06
N ARG A 65 -29.97 -5.28 19.89
CA ARG A 65 -31.19 -5.84 19.31
C ARG A 65 -30.89 -6.47 17.95
N ASN A 66 -31.57 -7.57 17.64
CA ASN A 66 -31.54 -8.24 16.33
C ASN A 66 -30.14 -8.65 15.86
N LEU A 67 -29.34 -9.27 16.73
CA LEU A 67 -28.08 -9.87 16.32
C LEU A 67 -28.38 -11.09 15.42
N ALA A 68 -28.08 -10.96 14.12
CA ALA A 68 -28.22 -12.05 13.17
C ALA A 68 -26.88 -12.31 12.48
N LEU A 69 -26.50 -13.59 12.41
CA LEU A 69 -25.32 -14.02 11.67
C LEU A 69 -25.79 -14.74 10.40
N TYR A 70 -25.44 -14.18 9.25
CA TYR A 70 -25.77 -14.78 7.96
C TYR A 70 -24.54 -15.48 7.39
N ARG A 71 -24.71 -16.72 6.94
CA ARG A 71 -23.69 -17.38 6.12
C ARG A 71 -23.69 -16.71 4.76
N VAL A 72 -22.66 -15.92 4.49
CA VAL A 72 -22.43 -15.37 3.15
C VAL A 72 -21.74 -16.45 2.31
N GLN A 73 -22.39 -16.88 1.23
CA GLN A 73 -21.74 -17.70 0.21
C GLN A 73 -21.05 -16.78 -0.80
N LEU A 74 -19.85 -17.17 -1.25
CA LEU A 74 -19.13 -16.41 -2.25
C LEU A 74 -19.92 -16.43 -3.57
N ASN A 75 -20.26 -15.26 -4.08
CA ASN A 75 -20.98 -15.15 -5.35
C ASN A 75 -20.11 -15.75 -6.49
N PRO A 76 -20.61 -16.70 -7.30
CA PRO A 76 -19.84 -17.26 -8.41
C PRO A 76 -19.42 -16.18 -9.43
N VAL A 77 -20.23 -15.14 -9.61
CA VAL A 77 -19.91 -13.99 -10.47
C VAL A 77 -18.66 -13.27 -9.97
N TYR A 78 -18.54 -13.04 -8.66
CA TYR A 78 -17.35 -12.43 -8.07
C TYR A 78 -16.08 -13.23 -8.38
N ARG A 79 -16.16 -14.56 -8.30
CA ARG A 79 -15.02 -15.44 -8.63
C ARG A 79 -14.59 -15.28 -10.09
N VAL A 80 -15.54 -15.26 -11.02
CA VAL A 80 -15.26 -15.11 -12.45
C VAL A 80 -14.67 -13.72 -12.74
N VAL A 81 -15.29 -12.66 -12.22
CA VAL A 81 -14.81 -11.28 -12.39
C VAL A 81 -13.39 -11.13 -11.86
N ARG A 82 -13.10 -11.68 -10.66
CA ARG A 82 -11.75 -11.69 -10.09
C ARG A 82 -10.75 -12.29 -11.07
N TRP A 83 -10.99 -13.49 -11.59
CA TRP A 83 -10.06 -14.14 -12.52
C TRP A 83 -9.87 -13.38 -13.83
N ILE A 84 -10.94 -12.79 -14.38
CA ILE A 84 -10.85 -11.93 -15.57
C ILE A 84 -9.96 -10.72 -15.29
N CYS A 85 -10.19 -10.03 -14.17
CA CYS A 85 -9.40 -8.89 -13.75
C CYS A 85 -7.91 -9.24 -13.59
N PHE A 86 -7.58 -10.36 -12.92
CA PHE A 86 -6.20 -10.85 -12.78
C PHE A 86 -5.57 -11.21 -14.13
N GLY A 87 -6.32 -11.84 -15.02
CA GLY A 87 -5.87 -12.18 -16.38
C GLY A 87 -5.56 -10.95 -17.21
N LEU A 88 -6.46 -9.96 -17.24
CA LEU A 88 -6.26 -8.70 -17.95
C LEU A 88 -5.07 -7.92 -17.40
N TRP A 89 -4.92 -7.85 -16.08
CA TRP A 89 -3.78 -7.15 -15.47
C TRP A 89 -2.44 -7.85 -15.76
N THR A 90 -2.42 -9.17 -15.76
CA THR A 90 -1.21 -9.94 -16.12
C THR A 90 -0.87 -9.74 -17.60
N LEU A 91 -1.87 -9.72 -18.49
CA LEU A 91 -1.67 -9.43 -19.90
C LEU A 91 -1.09 -8.02 -20.12
N LEU A 92 -1.54 -7.03 -19.35
CA LEU A 92 -1.00 -5.67 -19.39
C LEU A 92 0.49 -5.64 -19.00
N ILE A 93 0.87 -6.34 -17.93
CA ILE A 93 2.28 -6.44 -17.51
C ILE A 93 3.13 -7.12 -18.58
N VAL A 94 2.65 -8.23 -19.16
CA VAL A 94 3.37 -8.93 -20.24
C VAL A 94 3.52 -8.02 -21.45
N SER A 95 2.47 -7.29 -21.84
CA SER A 95 2.49 -6.31 -22.93
C SER A 95 3.54 -5.22 -22.69
N LEU A 96 3.64 -4.70 -21.46
CA LEU A 96 4.65 -3.71 -21.07
C LEU A 96 6.07 -4.25 -21.25
N LEU A 97 6.35 -5.47 -20.77
CA LEU A 97 7.65 -6.12 -20.92
C LEU A 97 8.00 -6.38 -22.39
N VAL A 98 7.04 -6.88 -23.18
CA VAL A 98 7.22 -7.11 -24.63
C VAL A 98 7.51 -5.79 -25.33
N SER A 99 6.77 -4.73 -25.02
CA SER A 99 6.99 -3.41 -25.62
C SER A 99 8.38 -2.86 -25.30
N ALA A 100 8.91 -3.08 -24.10
CA ALA A 100 10.28 -2.69 -23.75
C ALA A 100 11.32 -3.46 -24.59
N VAL A 101 11.11 -4.77 -24.81
CA VAL A 101 12.00 -5.60 -25.66
C VAL A 101 11.90 -5.20 -27.13
N VAL A 102 10.70 -4.89 -27.64
CA VAL A 102 10.52 -4.45 -29.03
C VAL A 102 11.21 -3.11 -29.27
N ALA A 103 11.20 -2.20 -28.30
CA ALA A 103 11.79 -0.86 -28.47
C ALA A 103 13.33 -0.85 -28.48
N ASN A 104 13.99 -1.65 -27.64
CA ASN A 104 15.45 -1.60 -27.45
C ASN A 104 16.18 -2.93 -27.71
N GLY A 105 15.46 -3.96 -28.15
CA GLY A 105 15.96 -5.33 -28.15
C GLY A 105 16.08 -5.92 -26.73
N PHE A 106 16.61 -7.14 -26.66
CA PHE A 106 16.80 -7.84 -25.39
C PHE A 106 18.17 -7.53 -24.77
N ASP A 107 18.35 -6.32 -24.23
CA ASP A 107 19.53 -6.01 -23.41
C ASP A 107 19.32 -6.51 -21.97
N LYS A 108 20.00 -7.61 -21.63
CA LYS A 108 19.93 -8.25 -20.30
C LYS A 108 20.23 -7.28 -19.16
N LYS A 109 21.09 -6.27 -19.36
CA LYS A 109 21.53 -5.35 -18.30
C LYS A 109 20.38 -4.49 -17.77
N TRP A 110 19.49 -4.07 -18.66
CA TRP A 110 18.36 -3.20 -18.33
C TRP A 110 17.04 -3.95 -18.23
N PHE A 111 16.92 -5.09 -18.91
CA PHE A 111 15.73 -5.93 -18.81
C PHE A 111 15.64 -6.65 -17.46
N ALA A 112 16.74 -7.13 -16.89
CA ALA A 112 16.75 -7.78 -15.58
C ALA A 112 16.20 -6.90 -14.44
N PRO A 113 16.65 -5.64 -14.24
CA PRO A 113 16.07 -4.78 -13.21
C PRO A 113 14.61 -4.41 -13.50
N LEU A 114 14.21 -4.29 -14.77
CA LEU A 114 12.80 -4.08 -15.14
C LEU A 114 11.91 -5.24 -14.68
N VAL A 115 12.35 -6.48 -14.91
CA VAL A 115 11.63 -7.67 -14.44
C VAL A 115 11.61 -7.72 -12.92
N LEU A 116 12.74 -7.44 -12.26
CA LEU A 116 12.84 -7.46 -10.80
C LEU A 116 11.89 -6.45 -10.12
N VAL A 117 11.84 -5.20 -10.61
CA VAL A 117 10.93 -4.19 -10.06
C VAL A 117 9.47 -4.56 -10.31
N THR A 118 9.17 -5.12 -11.49
CA THR A 118 7.82 -5.58 -11.85
C THR A 118 7.38 -6.71 -10.92
N LEU A 119 8.23 -7.71 -10.67
CA LEU A 119 7.97 -8.79 -9.72
C LEU A 119 7.76 -8.26 -8.30
N THR A 120 8.56 -7.28 -7.88
CA THR A 120 8.42 -6.64 -6.56
C THR A 120 7.05 -5.97 -6.40
N ILE A 121 6.58 -5.27 -7.44
CA ILE A 121 5.22 -4.67 -7.47
C ILE A 121 4.15 -5.76 -7.43
N ILE A 122 4.28 -6.83 -8.21
CA ILE A 122 3.34 -7.96 -8.19
C ILE A 122 3.25 -8.58 -6.80
N ILE A 123 4.38 -8.86 -6.16
CA ILE A 123 4.41 -9.44 -4.82
C ILE A 123 3.77 -8.48 -3.81
N GLY A 124 4.16 -7.20 -3.81
CA GLY A 124 3.64 -6.20 -2.86
C GLY A 124 2.13 -5.95 -2.98
N THR A 125 1.59 -6.03 -4.20
CA THR A 125 0.17 -5.79 -4.50
C THR A 125 -0.70 -7.01 -4.22
N THR A 126 -0.17 -8.22 -4.43
CA THR A 126 -0.88 -9.48 -4.17
C THR A 126 -0.75 -9.95 -2.71
N MET A 127 0.14 -9.34 -1.92
CA MET A 127 0.36 -9.69 -0.52
C MET A 127 -0.86 -9.34 0.38
N PRO A 128 -1.39 -10.31 1.16
CA PRO A 128 -2.43 -10.05 2.16
C PRO A 128 -2.03 -8.98 3.19
N VAL A 129 -3.02 -8.26 3.73
CA VAL A 129 -2.76 -7.17 4.68
C VAL A 129 -2.06 -7.63 5.95
N THR A 130 -2.31 -8.86 6.41
CA THR A 130 -1.71 -9.43 7.62
C THR A 130 -0.19 -9.52 7.50
N LEU A 131 0.27 -10.16 6.42
CA LEU A 131 1.71 -10.29 6.13
C LEU A 131 2.34 -8.91 5.91
N LYS A 132 1.64 -7.98 5.24
CA LYS A 132 2.14 -6.62 5.03
C LYS A 132 2.32 -5.87 6.35
N ASN A 133 1.39 -6.01 7.28
CA ASN A 133 1.47 -5.38 8.60
C ASN A 133 2.59 -5.98 9.45
N GLU A 134 2.81 -7.29 9.37
CA GLU A 134 3.95 -7.96 10.01
C GLU A 134 5.29 -7.43 9.45
N ALA A 135 5.44 -7.39 8.13
CA ALA A 135 6.64 -6.83 7.49
C ALA A 135 6.84 -5.35 7.85
N ARG A 136 5.76 -4.55 7.90
CA ARG A 136 5.82 -3.15 8.32
C ARG A 136 6.27 -3.02 9.77
N ALA A 137 5.75 -3.84 10.68
CA ALA A 137 6.14 -3.83 12.08
C ALA A 137 7.63 -4.15 12.25
N GLU A 138 8.14 -5.12 11.50
CA GLU A 138 9.56 -5.49 11.49
C GLU A 138 10.45 -4.35 10.95
N ILE A 139 10.04 -3.68 9.86
CA ILE A 139 10.77 -2.53 9.33
C ILE A 139 10.80 -1.39 10.36
N ILE A 140 9.66 -1.12 11.01
CA ILE A 140 9.57 -0.07 12.03
C ILE A 140 10.44 -0.42 13.25
N SER A 141 10.50 -1.68 13.67
CA SER A 141 11.36 -2.08 14.78
C SER A 141 12.84 -1.90 14.43
N HIS A 142 13.28 -2.32 13.24
CA HIS A 142 14.67 -2.13 12.80
C HIS A 142 15.02 -0.65 12.68
N ALA A 143 14.13 0.17 12.14
CA ALA A 143 14.33 1.61 12.02
C ALA A 143 14.44 2.30 13.40
N LYS A 144 13.66 1.86 14.39
CA LYS A 144 13.77 2.33 15.79
C LYS A 144 15.09 1.92 16.42
N THR A 145 15.52 0.67 16.23
CA THR A 145 16.81 0.16 16.76
C THR A 145 17.99 0.90 16.15
N PHE A 146 17.96 1.17 14.84
CA PHE A 146 18.98 1.98 14.18
C PHE A 146 19.00 3.41 14.73
N LYS A 147 17.83 4.02 14.92
CA LYS A 147 17.73 5.36 15.53
C LYS A 147 18.38 5.38 16.91
N THR A 148 18.10 4.42 17.79
CA THR A 148 18.70 4.38 19.14
C THR A 148 20.22 4.20 19.09
N GLN A 149 20.74 3.37 18.19
CA GLN A 149 22.18 3.17 18.03
C GLN A 149 22.91 4.42 17.52
N VAL A 150 22.27 5.17 16.61
CA VAL A 150 22.82 6.43 16.10
C VAL A 150 22.68 7.56 17.12
N LEU A 151 21.59 7.62 17.88
CA LEU A 151 21.36 8.66 18.89
C LEU A 151 22.32 8.55 20.08
N ASP A 152 22.71 7.34 20.48
CA ASP A 152 23.68 7.11 21.55
C ASP A 152 25.10 7.61 21.20
N HIS A 153 25.39 7.91 19.93
CA HIS A 153 26.68 8.42 19.46
C HIS A 153 26.69 9.94 19.22
N ILE A 154 25.58 10.65 19.45
CA ILE A 154 25.51 12.11 19.27
C ILE A 154 25.67 12.81 20.64
N PRO A 155 26.65 13.72 20.81
CA PRO A 155 26.82 14.48 22.04
C PRO A 155 25.54 15.25 22.40
N HIS A 156 25.09 15.10 23.65
CA HIS A 156 23.87 15.67 24.22
C HIS A 156 23.72 17.21 24.13
N ASP A 157 24.73 17.93 23.65
CA ASP A 157 24.80 19.41 23.61
C ASP A 157 24.50 20.03 22.23
N THR A 158 24.14 19.23 21.22
CA THR A 158 23.80 19.79 19.89
C THR A 158 22.30 20.14 19.80
N PRO A 159 21.93 21.34 19.29
CA PRO A 159 20.55 21.77 19.24
C PRO A 159 19.71 20.80 18.39
N ASN A 160 18.61 20.36 19.00
CA ASN A 160 17.70 19.26 18.63
C ASN A 160 17.01 19.35 17.26
N VAL A 161 17.46 20.19 16.34
CA VAL A 161 16.83 20.43 15.03
C VAL A 161 16.97 19.21 14.12
N PHE A 162 18.15 18.58 14.07
CA PHE A 162 18.38 17.41 13.23
C PHE A 162 17.62 16.17 13.72
N VAL A 163 17.52 16.01 15.05
CA VAL A 163 16.76 14.93 15.70
C VAL A 163 15.26 15.16 15.59
N GLN A 164 14.76 16.40 15.64
CA GLN A 164 13.35 16.71 15.36
C GLN A 164 12.97 16.42 13.91
N LEU A 165 13.79 16.81 12.94
CA LEU A 165 13.54 16.57 11.52
C LEU A 165 13.49 15.07 11.17
N THR A 166 14.37 14.25 11.77
CA THR A 166 14.34 12.78 11.58
C THR A 166 13.28 12.08 12.42
N SER A 167 12.80 12.67 13.52
CA SER A 167 11.87 12.00 14.45
C SER A 167 10.38 12.25 14.21
N LEU A 168 9.98 13.31 13.50
CA LEU A 168 8.59 13.77 13.55
C LEU A 168 7.79 13.74 12.23
N GLU A 169 8.42 13.62 11.04
CA GLU A 169 7.66 13.72 9.78
C GLU A 169 7.87 12.58 8.79
N ILE A 170 9.09 12.06 8.63
CA ILE A 170 9.34 10.95 7.69
C ILE A 170 8.66 9.65 8.15
N PHE A 171 8.51 9.44 9.47
CA PHE A 171 7.76 8.30 10.02
C PHE A 171 6.24 8.52 10.07
N LYS A 172 5.76 9.77 9.94
CA LYS A 172 4.32 10.05 9.71
C LYS A 172 3.93 9.79 8.27
N LEU A 173 4.85 10.01 7.33
CA LEU A 173 4.70 9.52 5.97
C LEU A 173 4.63 8.00 6.02
N ASP A 174 3.52 7.45 5.53
CA ASP A 174 3.30 6.02 5.46
C ASP A 174 4.39 5.41 4.56
N ILE A 175 5.31 4.66 5.18
CA ILE A 175 6.44 3.96 4.53
C ILE A 175 5.97 3.19 3.29
N THR A 176 4.74 2.67 3.35
CA THR A 176 4.09 2.00 2.23
C THR A 176 3.96 2.91 1.00
N LYS A 177 3.51 4.14 1.18
CA LYS A 177 3.30 5.12 0.11
C LYS A 177 4.62 5.58 -0.48
N ILE A 178 5.65 5.75 0.37
CA ILE A 178 7.00 6.05 -0.09
C ILE A 178 7.54 4.89 -0.96
N ALA A 179 7.38 3.64 -0.52
CA ALA A 179 7.83 2.48 -1.28
C ALA A 179 7.14 2.39 -2.65
N HIS A 180 5.82 2.62 -2.68
CA HIS A 180 5.02 2.69 -3.91
C HIS A 180 5.52 3.79 -4.85
N PHE A 181 5.69 5.01 -4.36
CA PHE A 181 6.24 6.14 -5.11
C PHE A 181 7.61 5.79 -5.71
N ILE A 182 8.52 5.20 -4.93
CA ILE A 182 9.87 4.83 -5.38
C ILE A 182 9.81 3.69 -6.42
N LEU A 183 9.05 2.63 -6.16
CA LEU A 183 8.97 1.46 -7.06
C LEU A 183 8.38 1.84 -8.43
N PHE A 184 7.31 2.63 -8.45
CA PHE A 184 6.74 3.14 -9.69
C PHE A 184 7.65 4.17 -10.35
N GLY A 185 8.40 4.97 -9.58
CA GLY A 185 9.49 5.80 -10.08
C GLY A 185 10.54 5.00 -10.85
N ILE A 186 11.05 3.91 -10.27
CA ILE A 186 12.03 3.02 -10.89
C ILE A 186 11.43 2.33 -12.12
N LEU A 187 10.20 1.82 -12.04
CA LEU A 187 9.52 1.18 -13.17
C LEU A 187 9.34 2.16 -14.34
N GLY A 188 8.79 3.34 -14.08
CA GLY A 188 8.59 4.37 -15.10
C GLY A 188 9.91 4.85 -15.71
N GLY A 189 10.93 5.06 -14.89
CA GLY A 189 12.26 5.44 -15.33
C GLY A 189 12.92 4.40 -16.24
N LEU A 190 12.93 3.13 -15.83
CA LEU A 190 13.48 2.02 -16.63
C LEU A 190 12.72 1.86 -17.94
N LEU A 191 11.38 1.94 -17.90
CA LEU A 191 10.55 1.80 -19.09
C LEU A 191 10.79 2.94 -20.08
N HIS A 192 10.85 4.18 -19.60
CA HIS A 192 11.16 5.34 -20.43
C HIS A 192 12.57 5.27 -21.01
N PHE A 193 13.55 4.88 -20.19
CA PHE A 193 14.94 4.72 -20.62
C PHE A 193 15.07 3.68 -21.74
N LEU A 194 14.41 2.53 -21.60
CA LEU A 194 14.40 1.48 -22.61
C LEU A 194 13.67 1.89 -23.90
N ARG A 195 12.55 2.60 -23.79
CA ARG A 195 11.75 3.00 -24.96
C ARG A 195 12.28 4.21 -25.71
N GLY A 196 13.11 5.02 -25.07
CA GLY A 196 13.61 6.28 -25.61
C GLY A 196 12.57 7.41 -25.58
N ARG A 197 13.00 8.59 -26.06
CA ARG A 197 12.28 9.87 -25.89
C ARG A 197 10.93 9.96 -26.59
N THR A 198 10.76 9.29 -27.72
CA THR A 198 9.59 9.45 -28.60
C THR A 198 8.32 8.82 -28.02
N LEU A 199 8.45 7.96 -27.01
CA LEU A 199 7.35 7.20 -26.43
C LEU A 199 6.98 7.69 -25.02
N LEU A 200 7.24 8.97 -24.71
CA LEU A 200 6.91 9.58 -23.40
C LEU A 200 5.43 9.39 -23.04
N LEU A 201 4.52 9.81 -23.93
CA LEU A 201 3.08 9.73 -23.68
C LEU A 201 2.60 8.29 -23.51
N LEU A 202 3.11 7.37 -24.34
CA LEU A 202 2.80 5.95 -24.24
C LEU A 202 3.29 5.36 -22.91
N THR A 203 4.47 5.76 -22.45
CA THR A 203 5.02 5.33 -21.16
C THR A 203 4.17 5.83 -19.99
N LEU A 204 3.74 7.09 -20.02
CA LEU A 204 2.85 7.64 -18.98
C LEU A 204 1.48 6.94 -18.99
N LEU A 205 0.93 6.65 -20.17
CA LEU A 205 -0.33 5.94 -20.31
C LEU A 205 -0.24 4.51 -19.78
N ASP A 206 0.81 3.77 -20.13
CA ASP A 206 1.03 2.40 -19.65
C ASP A 206 1.17 2.37 -18.13
N ILE A 207 1.95 3.29 -17.56
CA ILE A 207 2.08 3.39 -16.11
C ILE A 207 0.74 3.73 -15.45
N SER A 208 -0.07 4.62 -16.04
CA SER A 208 -1.40 4.96 -15.53
C SER A 208 -2.35 3.77 -15.51
N ILE A 209 -2.31 2.96 -16.57
CA ILE A 209 -3.11 1.73 -16.64
C ILE A 209 -2.59 0.71 -15.62
N VAL A 210 -1.27 0.55 -15.49
CA VAL A 210 -0.68 -0.40 -14.54
C VAL A 210 -0.97 -0.01 -13.09
N SER A 211 -0.82 1.27 -12.71
CA SER A 211 -1.11 1.74 -11.34
C SER A 211 -2.61 1.67 -11.00
N SER A 212 -3.48 1.97 -11.95
CA SER A 212 -4.92 1.78 -11.78
C SER A 212 -5.26 0.29 -11.65
N GLY A 213 -4.59 -0.56 -12.43
CA GLY A 213 -4.73 -1.99 -12.39
C GLY A 213 -4.27 -2.60 -11.06
N THR A 214 -3.18 -2.10 -10.46
CA THR A 214 -2.70 -2.57 -9.15
C THR A 214 -3.68 -2.25 -8.03
N GLU A 215 -4.32 -1.07 -8.06
CA GLU A 215 -5.37 -0.74 -7.10
C GLU A 215 -6.65 -1.55 -7.33
N LEU A 216 -7.03 -1.77 -8.60
CA LEU A 216 -8.15 -2.67 -8.94
C LEU A 216 -7.90 -4.10 -8.42
N MET A 217 -6.68 -4.63 -8.55
CA MET A 217 -6.34 -5.97 -8.04
C MET A 217 -6.45 -6.03 -6.51
N GLN A 218 -6.12 -4.95 -5.81
CA GLN A 218 -6.21 -4.90 -4.35
C GLN A 218 -7.65 -5.03 -3.84
N LEU A 219 -8.68 -4.68 -4.62
CA LEU A 219 -10.09 -4.95 -4.26
C LEU A 219 -10.40 -6.45 -4.07
N PHE A 220 -9.58 -7.33 -4.66
CA PHE A 220 -9.75 -8.78 -4.58
C PHE A 220 -8.83 -9.44 -3.55
N ILE A 221 -8.04 -8.66 -2.82
CA ILE A 221 -7.11 -9.14 -1.78
C ILE A 221 -7.70 -8.85 -0.40
N ASP A 222 -7.72 -9.85 0.47
CA ASP A 222 -8.35 -9.73 1.78
C ASP A 222 -7.70 -8.66 2.65
N GLY A 223 -8.53 -7.77 3.19
CA GLY A 223 -8.15 -6.69 4.08
C GLY A 223 -7.39 -5.54 3.40
N ARG A 224 -7.39 -5.47 2.07
CA ARG A 224 -6.93 -4.31 1.31
C ARG A 224 -8.11 -3.45 0.88
N SER A 225 -7.87 -2.14 0.77
CA SER A 225 -8.80 -1.19 0.18
C SER A 225 -8.11 -0.50 -0.99
N ALA A 226 -8.81 -0.37 -2.11
CA ALA A 226 -8.32 0.43 -3.21
C ALA A 226 -8.59 1.91 -2.93
N LEU A 227 -7.58 2.74 -3.10
CA LEU A 227 -7.67 4.18 -2.87
C LEU A 227 -7.18 4.90 -4.11
N VAL A 228 -7.97 5.86 -4.61
CA VAL A 228 -7.54 6.71 -5.74
C VAL A 228 -6.24 7.45 -5.40
N GLY A 229 -6.04 7.80 -4.12
CA GLY A 229 -4.78 8.38 -3.65
C GLY A 229 -3.55 7.52 -3.92
N ASP A 230 -3.70 6.18 -3.94
CA ASP A 230 -2.58 5.26 -4.14
C ASP A 230 -2.19 5.21 -5.60
N VAL A 231 -3.17 5.22 -6.51
CA VAL A 231 -2.95 5.42 -7.95
C VAL A 231 -2.18 6.71 -8.21
N LEU A 232 -2.57 7.81 -7.55
CA LEU A 232 -1.93 9.12 -7.74
C LEU A 232 -0.49 9.13 -7.23
N ILE A 233 -0.20 8.44 -6.12
CA ILE A 233 1.15 8.33 -5.57
C ILE A 233 2.05 7.52 -6.50
N ASP A 234 1.56 6.39 -7.01
CA ASP A 234 2.25 5.58 -8.01
C ASP A 234 2.55 6.41 -9.28
N LEU A 235 1.55 7.15 -9.76
CA LEU A 235 1.67 8.00 -10.95
C LEU A 235 2.65 9.16 -10.75
N ALA A 236 2.62 9.79 -9.58
CA ALA A 236 3.52 10.89 -9.23
C ALA A 236 4.98 10.41 -9.18
N GLY A 237 5.21 9.22 -8.60
CA GLY A 237 6.54 8.60 -8.55
C GLY A 237 7.12 8.37 -9.94
N ALA A 238 6.36 7.68 -10.79
CA ALA A 238 6.77 7.43 -12.16
C ALA A 238 6.98 8.71 -12.98
N SER A 239 6.01 9.64 -12.91
CA SER A 239 6.08 10.90 -13.67
C SER A 239 7.28 11.75 -13.26
N CYS A 240 7.59 11.79 -11.97
CA CYS A 240 8.76 12.51 -11.43
C CYS A 240 10.06 11.99 -12.06
N VAL A 241 10.30 10.68 -12.00
CA VAL A 241 11.54 10.08 -12.54
C VAL A 241 11.61 10.20 -14.06
N ILE A 242 10.49 9.98 -14.75
CA ILE A 242 10.40 10.14 -16.21
C ILE A 242 10.75 11.58 -16.61
N LEU A 243 10.21 12.58 -15.93
CA LEU A 243 10.49 13.98 -16.20
C LEU A 243 11.96 14.32 -15.96
N MET A 244 12.55 13.84 -14.86
CA MET A 244 13.98 14.02 -14.57
C MET A 244 14.87 13.44 -15.68
N LEU A 245 14.55 12.22 -16.15
CA LEU A 245 15.28 11.59 -17.25
C LEU A 245 15.10 12.36 -18.56
N PHE A 246 13.88 12.79 -18.88
CA PHE A 246 13.58 13.56 -20.08
C PHE A 246 14.39 14.86 -20.13
N ILE A 247 14.41 15.62 -19.02
CA ILE A 247 15.17 16.87 -18.91
C ILE A 247 16.68 16.59 -19.03
N SER A 248 17.21 15.62 -18.28
CA SER A 248 18.64 15.26 -18.31
C SER A 248 19.09 14.91 -19.74
N GLN A 249 18.29 14.08 -20.41
CA GLN A 249 18.52 13.71 -21.79
C GLN A 249 18.46 14.94 -22.73
N HIS A 250 17.47 15.82 -22.57
CA HIS A 250 17.37 17.04 -23.39
C HIS A 250 18.59 17.95 -23.24
N ILE A 251 19.03 18.20 -22.01
CA ILE A 251 20.23 19.00 -21.70
C ILE A 251 21.47 18.39 -22.36
N MET A 252 21.69 17.08 -22.20
CA MET A 252 22.83 16.41 -22.84
C MET A 252 22.79 16.52 -24.38
N GLY A 253 21.60 16.50 -24.98
CA GLY A 253 21.44 16.71 -26.42
C GLY A 253 21.89 18.09 -26.88
N ILE A 254 21.57 19.13 -26.11
CA ILE A 254 21.99 20.52 -26.40
C ILE A 254 23.51 20.63 -26.35
N PHE A 255 24.15 20.12 -25.29
CA PHE A 255 25.61 20.16 -25.13
C PHE A 255 26.33 19.40 -26.26
N ALA A 256 25.84 18.21 -26.63
CA ALA A 256 26.43 17.43 -27.71
C ALA A 256 26.36 18.13 -29.08
N ASN A 257 25.29 18.90 -29.33
CA ASN A 257 25.15 19.67 -30.57
C ASN A 257 26.09 20.88 -30.60
N ASN A 258 26.26 21.57 -29.47
CA ASN A 258 27.17 22.72 -29.38
C ASN A 258 28.64 22.31 -29.58
N LEU A 259 29.05 21.16 -29.05
CA LEU A 259 30.41 20.63 -29.24
C LEU A 259 30.72 20.22 -30.68
N LYS A 260 29.71 19.92 -31.51
CA LYS A 260 29.91 19.62 -32.93
C LYS A 260 30.05 20.86 -33.80
N GLN A 261 29.70 22.04 -33.28
CA GLN A 261 29.75 23.31 -34.01
C GLN A 261 31.00 24.13 -33.71
N SER A 262 31.79 23.76 -32.70
CA SER A 262 33.11 24.30 -32.37
C SER A 262 34.23 23.48 -33.01
#